data_AF-A0A2M7W7L1-F1
#
_entry.id   AF-A0A2M7W7L1-F1
#
_cell.length_a   1.000
_cell.length_b   1.000
_cell.length_c   1.000
_cell.angle_alpha   90.00
_cell.angle_beta   90.00
_cell.angle_gamma   90.00
#
_symmetry.space_group_name_H-M   'P 1'
#
loop_
_entity.id
_entity.type
_entity.pdbx_description
1 polymer ?
#
loop_
_entity_poly.entity_id
_entity_poly.type
_entity_poly.pdbx_seq_one_letter_code
_entity_poly.pdbx_strand_id
1 'polypeptide(L)'
;MAKSKKTPPDTDLVKILKTLATKKDLTRFATKADLKNFATQDQLLEVRKEVWEVKDGLQEVKEQIKFLPTKTDFYKAMDKVMNELKTVREEQGVLSDMKRQVDDHDDRLETVEEKLSIHLAV
;
A
#
# COMPACT_ATOMS: atom_id res chain seq x y z
N MET A 1 -56.80 67.93 -41.14
CA MET A 1 -57.62 66.86 -40.52
C MET A 1 -56.82 65.56 -40.47
N ALA A 2 -56.11 65.28 -39.38
CA ALA A 2 -55.40 64.01 -39.21
C ALA A 2 -56.34 63.00 -38.53
N LYS A 3 -56.78 61.97 -39.27
CA LYS A 3 -57.55 60.87 -38.70
C LYS A 3 -56.64 60.07 -37.77
N SER A 4 -56.84 60.19 -36.46
CA SER A 4 -56.21 59.33 -35.46
C SER A 4 -56.70 57.89 -35.68
N LYS A 5 -55.83 57.05 -36.25
CA LYS A 5 -56.07 55.60 -36.36
C LYS A 5 -55.89 55.00 -34.97
N LYS A 6 -56.97 54.95 -34.18
CA LYS A 6 -56.99 54.11 -32.97
C LYS A 6 -56.77 52.67 -33.41
N THR A 7 -55.67 52.07 -32.98
CA THR A 7 -55.39 50.65 -33.19
C THR A 7 -56.52 49.82 -32.54
N PRO A 8 -57.02 48.76 -33.20
CA PRO A 8 -58.03 47.90 -32.61
C PRO A 8 -57.53 47.37 -31.26
N PRO A 9 -58.33 47.40 -30.18
CA PRO A 9 -57.92 46.99 -28.84
C PRO A 9 -57.32 45.56 -28.78
N ASP A 10 -57.69 44.69 -29.73
CA ASP A 10 -57.17 43.32 -29.82
C ASP A 10 -55.78 43.20 -30.47
N THR A 11 -55.29 44.25 -31.14
CA THR A 11 -54.00 44.19 -31.87
C THR A 11 -52.82 43.99 -30.93
N ASP A 12 -52.90 44.56 -29.73
CA ASP A 12 -51.83 44.46 -28.74
C ASP A 12 -51.90 43.14 -27.97
N LEU A 13 -53.11 42.59 -27.76
CA LEU A 13 -53.30 41.23 -27.25
C LEU A 13 -52.70 40.18 -28.20
N VAL A 14 -52.92 40.32 -29.51
CA VAL A 14 -52.34 39.41 -30.52
C VAL A 14 -50.82 39.49 -30.57
N LYS A 15 -50.22 40.67 -30.37
CA LYS A 15 -48.76 40.81 -30.27
C LYS A 15 -48.21 40.13 -29.02
N ILE A 16 -48.88 40.28 -27.88
CA ILE A 16 -48.49 39.63 -26.62
C ILE A 16 -48.55 38.11 -26.76
N LEU A 17 -49.61 37.56 -27.38
CA LEU A 17 -49.73 36.11 -27.58
C LEU A 17 -48.59 35.50 -28.39
N LYS A 18 -47.98 36.26 -29.33
CA LYS A 18 -46.83 35.79 -30.12
C LYS A 18 -45.51 35.75 -29.34
N THR A 19 -45.41 36.44 -28.19
CA THR A 19 -44.18 36.47 -27.38
C THR A 19 -44.22 35.52 -26.19
N LEU A 20 -45.40 34.98 -25.85
CA LEU A 20 -45.56 34.02 -24.76
C LEU A 20 -45.03 32.64 -25.14
N ALA A 21 -44.28 32.02 -24.24
CA ALA A 21 -43.87 30.63 -24.38
C ALA A 21 -45.08 29.69 -24.27
N THR A 22 -45.11 28.65 -25.10
CA THR A 22 -46.13 27.60 -25.04
C THR A 22 -45.71 26.48 -24.08
N LYS A 23 -46.66 25.62 -23.68
CA LYS A 23 -46.32 24.44 -22.85
C LYS A 23 -45.29 23.53 -23.52
N LYS A 24 -45.33 23.42 -24.85
CA LYS A 24 -44.35 22.65 -25.63
C LYS A 24 -42.95 23.25 -25.60
N ASP A 25 -42.84 24.57 -25.41
CA ASP A 25 -41.54 25.23 -25.23
C ASP A 25 -40.88 24.89 -23.89
N LEU A 26 -41.66 24.51 -22.86
CA LEU A 26 -41.15 24.21 -21.53
C LEU A 26 -40.62 22.79 -21.39
N THR A 27 -41.07 21.83 -22.22
CA THR A 27 -40.67 20.42 -22.11
C THR A 27 -39.21 20.15 -22.47
N ARG A 28 -38.52 21.11 -23.10
CA ARG A 28 -37.08 21.00 -23.44
C ARG A 28 -36.16 21.39 -22.29
N PHE A 29 -36.70 21.94 -21.20
CA PHE A 29 -35.91 22.39 -20.06
C PHE A 29 -35.93 21.34 -18.95
N ALA A 30 -34.78 21.16 -18.30
CA ALA A 30 -34.68 20.37 -17.09
C ALA A 30 -35.52 21.02 -15.97
N THR A 31 -36.17 20.18 -15.18
CA THR A 31 -36.88 20.57 -13.96
C THR A 31 -35.92 20.62 -12.78
N LYS A 32 -36.35 21.26 -11.69
CA LYS A 32 -35.59 21.23 -10.43
C LYS A 32 -35.41 19.81 -9.88
N ALA A 33 -36.32 18.88 -10.18
CA ALA A 33 -36.21 17.50 -9.74
C ALA A 33 -35.05 16.78 -10.43
N ASP A 34 -34.81 17.08 -11.71
CA ASP A 34 -33.73 16.48 -12.50
C ASP A 34 -32.34 16.84 -11.96
N LEU A 35 -32.21 18.01 -11.31
CA LEU A 35 -30.94 18.51 -10.76
C LEU A 35 -30.64 18.05 -9.33
N LYS A 36 -31.60 17.45 -8.61
CA LYS A 36 -31.43 17.11 -7.18
C LYS A 36 -30.31 16.13 -6.89
N ASN A 37 -29.97 15.27 -7.85
CA ASN A 37 -28.97 14.22 -7.69
C ASN A 37 -27.58 14.64 -8.20
N PHE A 38 -27.44 15.85 -8.75
CA PHE A 38 -26.14 16.33 -9.19
C PHE A 38 -25.31 16.78 -7.98
N ALA A 39 -24.05 16.36 -7.95
CA ALA A 39 -23.09 16.88 -7.00
C ALA A 39 -22.87 18.38 -7.27
N THR A 40 -22.81 19.14 -6.18
CA THR A 40 -22.42 20.54 -6.19
C THR A 40 -20.91 20.67 -6.39
N GLN A 41 -20.47 21.87 -6.79
CA GLN A 41 -19.05 22.17 -6.93
C GLN A 41 -18.29 21.96 -5.62
N ASP A 42 -18.89 22.33 -4.49
CA ASP A 42 -18.27 22.18 -3.17
C ASP A 42 -18.08 20.71 -2.79
N GLN A 43 -19.06 19.86 -3.08
CA GLN A 43 -18.92 18.41 -2.89
C GLN A 43 -17.77 17.84 -3.72
N LEU A 44 -17.59 18.29 -4.96
CA LEU A 44 -16.46 17.86 -5.79
C LEU A 44 -15.11 18.40 -5.30
N LEU A 45 -15.07 19.60 -4.72
CA LEU A 45 -13.87 20.16 -4.13
C LEU A 45 -13.46 19.38 -2.87
N GLU A 46 -14.42 18.98 -2.05
CA GLU A 46 -14.14 18.20 -0.84
C GLU A 46 -13.56 16.83 -1.18
N VAL A 47 -14.23 16.08 -2.07
CA VAL A 47 -13.72 14.80 -2.56
C VAL A 47 -12.33 14.94 -3.18
N ARG A 48 -12.06 16.04 -3.90
CA ARG A 48 -10.73 16.31 -4.46
C ARG A 48 -9.66 16.47 -3.39
N LYS A 49 -9.95 17.16 -2.29
CA LYS A 49 -9.00 17.31 -1.17
C LYS A 49 -8.71 15.96 -0.52
N GLU A 50 -9.75 15.19 -0.20
CA GLU A 50 -9.60 13.85 0.38
C GLU A 50 -8.75 12.94 -0.52
N VAL A 51 -9.01 12.94 -1.83
CA VAL A 51 -8.22 12.18 -2.80
C VAL A 51 -6.75 12.64 -2.83
N TRP A 52 -6.50 13.94 -2.65
CA TRP A 52 -5.14 14.48 -2.63
C TRP A 52 -4.39 14.06 -1.36
N GLU A 53 -5.02 14.12 -0.19
CA GLU A 53 -4.46 13.65 1.08
C GLU A 53 -4.17 12.14 1.04
N VAL A 54 -5.11 11.33 0.53
CA VAL A 54 -4.89 9.88 0.34
C VAL A 54 -3.72 9.61 -0.60
N LYS A 55 -3.60 10.38 -1.68
CA LYS A 55 -2.49 10.25 -2.63
C LYS A 55 -1.15 10.57 -1.98
N ASP A 56 -1.09 11.58 -1.13
CA ASP A 56 0.13 11.96 -0.41
C ASP A 56 0.53 10.89 0.61
N GLY A 57 -0.41 10.42 1.43
CA GLY A 57 -0.19 9.30 2.34
C GLY A 57 0.24 8.02 1.63
N LEU A 58 -0.27 7.76 0.42
CA LEU A 58 0.17 6.62 -0.40
C LEU A 58 1.63 6.76 -0.86
N GLN A 59 2.09 7.97 -1.19
CA GLN A 59 3.49 8.20 -1.52
C GLN A 59 4.40 7.97 -0.32
N GLU A 60 4.00 8.43 0.86
CA GLU A 60 4.75 8.19 2.09
C GLU A 60 4.87 6.68 2.37
N VAL A 61 3.77 5.94 2.32
CA VAL A 61 3.78 4.48 2.50
C VAL A 61 4.66 3.79 1.45
N LYS A 62 4.59 4.21 0.19
CA LYS A 62 5.45 3.69 -0.88
C LYS A 62 6.93 3.93 -0.58
N GLU A 63 7.26 5.09 -0.06
CA GLU A 63 8.63 5.45 0.32
C GLU A 63 9.14 4.64 1.51
N GLN A 64 8.28 4.30 2.46
CA GLN A 64 8.63 3.40 3.57
C GLN A 64 8.81 1.95 3.08
N ILE A 65 7.95 1.48 2.17
CA ILE A 65 8.00 0.10 1.63
C ILE A 65 9.28 -0.15 0.84
N LYS A 66 9.88 0.86 0.20
CA LYS A 66 11.09 0.68 -0.61
C LYS A 66 12.28 0.08 0.17
N PHE A 67 12.29 0.25 1.49
CA PHE A 67 13.36 -0.26 2.36
C PHE A 67 13.10 -1.69 2.84
N LEU A 68 11.88 -2.21 2.65
CA LEU A 68 11.58 -3.58 3.04
C LEU A 68 12.27 -4.56 2.07
N PRO A 69 12.95 -5.59 2.60
CA PRO A 69 13.57 -6.60 1.77
C PRO A 69 12.51 -7.33 0.95
N THR A 70 12.86 -7.70 -0.29
CA THR A 70 11.96 -8.52 -1.09
C THR A 70 11.94 -9.95 -0.56
N LYS A 71 10.93 -10.72 -0.96
CA LYS A 71 10.86 -12.15 -0.69
C LYS A 71 12.13 -12.89 -1.17
N THR A 72 12.70 -12.47 -2.30
CA THR A 72 13.94 -13.04 -2.83
C THR A 72 15.14 -12.71 -1.94
N ASP A 73 15.24 -11.48 -1.42
CA ASP A 73 16.32 -11.08 -0.52
C ASP A 73 16.27 -11.86 0.80
N PHE A 74 15.06 -12.09 1.31
CA PHE A 74 14.85 -12.95 2.47
C PHE A 74 15.35 -14.38 2.24
N TYR A 75 14.99 -15.00 1.11
CA TYR A 75 15.44 -16.37 0.82
C TYR A 75 16.96 -16.46 0.60
N LYS A 76 17.57 -15.47 -0.05
CA LYS A 76 19.04 -15.42 -0.17
C LYS A 76 19.72 -15.37 1.20
N ALA A 77 19.19 -14.58 2.13
CA ALA A 77 19.69 -14.53 3.50
C ALA A 77 19.47 -15.87 4.22
N MET A 78 18.31 -16.50 4.04
CA MET A 78 18.00 -17.81 4.61
C MET A 78 18.93 -18.90 4.08
N ASP A 79 19.19 -18.95 2.78
CA ASP A 79 20.10 -19.91 2.16
C ASP A 79 21.51 -19.78 2.73
N LYS A 80 21.98 -18.54 2.94
CA LYS A 80 23.27 -18.29 3.58
C LYS A 80 23.30 -18.85 5.01
N VAL A 81 22.28 -18.55 5.82
CA VAL A 81 22.17 -19.06 7.20
C VAL A 81 22.11 -20.59 7.22
N MET A 82 21.36 -21.20 6.30
CA MET A 82 21.24 -22.66 6.21
C MET A 82 22.58 -23.32 5.85
N ASN A 83 23.36 -22.70 4.96
CA ASN A 83 24.68 -23.20 4.60
C ASN A 83 25.66 -23.10 5.78
N GLU A 84 25.71 -21.96 6.46
CA GLU A 84 26.54 -21.78 7.66
C GLU A 84 26.14 -22.78 8.76
N LEU A 85 24.84 -22.97 9.01
CA LEU A 85 24.34 -23.94 9.99
C LEU A 85 24.72 -25.38 9.63
N LYS A 86 24.71 -25.72 8.33
CA LYS A 86 25.14 -27.03 7.85
C LYS A 86 26.62 -27.25 8.14
N THR A 87 27.47 -26.27 7.83
CA THR A 87 28.91 -26.34 8.12
C THR A 87 29.17 -26.49 9.62
N VAL A 88 28.51 -25.71 10.47
CA VAL A 88 28.65 -25.82 11.94
C VAL A 88 28.28 -27.21 12.45
N ARG A 89 27.22 -27.83 11.91
CA ARG A 89 26.80 -29.19 12.31
C ARG A 89 27.85 -30.23 11.92
N GLU A 90 28.45 -30.11 10.74
CA GLU A 90 29.51 -31.00 10.28
C GLU A 90 30.76 -30.86 11.16
N GLU A 91 31.18 -29.62 11.46
CA GLU A 91 32.30 -29.34 12.37
C GLU A 91 32.07 -29.88 13.79
N GLN A 92 30.87 -29.71 14.35
CA GLN A 92 30.52 -30.27 15.66
C GLN A 92 30.63 -31.79 15.68
N GLY A 93 30.27 -32.47 14.59
CA GLY A 93 30.45 -33.92 14.44
C GLY A 93 31.93 -34.31 14.56
N VAL A 94 32.80 -33.68 13.78
CA VAL A 94 34.25 -33.94 13.82
C VAL A 94 34.84 -33.65 15.19
N LEU A 95 34.46 -32.53 15.82
CA LEU A 95 34.91 -32.18 17.16
C LEU A 95 34.49 -33.22 18.21
N SER A 96 33.30 -33.80 18.08
CA SER A 96 32.83 -34.85 18.99
C SER A 96 33.67 -36.13 18.88
N ASP A 97 34.06 -36.50 17.66
CA ASP A 97 34.94 -37.66 17.42
C ASP A 97 36.35 -37.41 17.93
N MET A 98 36.91 -36.22 17.67
CA MET A 98 38.22 -35.82 18.19
C MET A 98 38.23 -35.81 19.72
N LYS A 99 37.16 -35.31 20.36
CA LYS A 99 37.04 -35.32 21.81
C LYS A 99 37.12 -36.74 22.36
N ARG A 100 36.44 -37.70 21.74
CA ARG A 100 36.52 -39.11 22.16
C ARG A 100 37.94 -39.69 22.05
N GLN A 101 38.69 -39.30 21.02
CA GLN A 101 40.08 -39.74 20.86
C GLN A 101 41.00 -39.13 21.92
N VAL A 102 40.81 -37.84 22.25
CA VAL A 102 41.57 -37.19 23.33
C VAL A 102 41.28 -37.86 24.66
N ASP A 103 40.00 -38.11 24.97
CA ASP A 103 39.60 -38.79 26.20
C ASP A 103 40.26 -40.20 26.30
N ASP A 104 40.31 -40.99 25.21
CA ASP A 104 41.03 -42.29 25.18
C ASP A 104 42.55 -42.14 25.34
N HIS A 105 43.14 -41.11 24.75
CA HIS A 105 44.57 -40.84 24.87
C HIS A 105 44.95 -40.41 26.29
N ASP A 106 44.11 -39.63 26.96
CA ASP A 106 44.28 -39.20 28.35
C ASP A 106 44.26 -40.41 29.30
N ASP A 107 43.28 -41.32 29.16
CA ASP A 107 43.22 -42.57 29.95
C ASP A 107 44.48 -43.43 29.77
N ARG A 108 44.98 -43.52 28.54
CA ARG A 108 46.20 -44.27 28.21
C ARG A 108 47.46 -43.62 28.75
N LEU A 109 47.53 -42.28 28.75
CA LEU A 109 48.63 -41.52 29.35
C LEU A 109 48.65 -41.73 30.85
N GLU A 110 47.51 -41.61 31.53
CA GLU A 110 47.38 -41.87 32.97
C GLU A 110 47.91 -43.28 33.32
N THR A 111 47.49 -44.29 32.55
CA THR A 111 47.97 -45.68 32.72
C THR A 111 49.50 -45.81 32.57
N VAL A 112 50.12 -45.06 31.66
CA VAL A 112 51.57 -45.09 31.42
C VAL A 112 52.32 -44.34 32.51
N GLU A 113 51.81 -43.19 32.93
CA GLU A 113 52.36 -42.38 34.02
C GLU A 113 52.39 -43.15 35.34
N GLU A 114 51.31 -43.86 35.68
CA GLU A 114 51.25 -44.76 36.83
C GLU A 114 52.34 -45.84 36.77
N LYS A 115 52.45 -46.55 35.63
CA LYS A 115 53.41 -47.64 35.45
C LYS A 115 54.87 -47.19 35.55
N LEU A 116 55.16 -45.99 35.08
CA LEU A 116 56.51 -45.42 35.13
C LEU A 116 56.80 -44.72 36.46
N SER A 117 55.82 -44.64 37.38
CA SER A 117 55.89 -43.85 38.62
C SER A 117 56.25 -42.38 38.35
N ILE A 118 55.88 -41.89 37.16
CA ILE A 118 56.04 -40.48 36.78
C ILE A 118 54.71 -39.83 37.15
N HIS A 119 54.50 -39.57 38.43
CA HIS A 119 53.49 -38.58 38.78
C HIS A 119 54.10 -37.21 38.54
N LEU A 120 53.59 -36.49 37.54
CA LEU A 120 53.78 -35.05 37.51
C LEU A 120 53.21 -34.51 38.83
N ALA A 121 54.10 -34.01 39.69
CA ALA A 121 53.72 -33.14 40.78
C ALA A 121 53.12 -31.88 40.14
N VAL A 122 51.79 -31.82 40.09
CA VAL A 122 51.05 -30.57 39.89
C VAL A 122 51.12 -29.76 41.18
#